data_AF-A0A392S078-F1
#
_entry.id   AF-A0A392S078-F1
#
_cell.length_a   1.000
_cell.length_b   1.000
_cell.length_c   1.000
_cell.angle_alpha   90.00
_cell.angle_beta   90.00
_cell.angle_gamma   90.00
#
_symmetry.space_group_name_H-M   'P 1'
#
loop_
_entity.id
_entity.type
_entity.pdbx_description
1 polymer ?
#
loop_
_entity_poly.entity_id
_entity_poly.type
_entity_poly.pdbx_seq_one_letter_code
_entity_poly.pdbx_strand_id
1 'polypeptide(L)'
;EGGEPQDDDTDDEACEVIQPTPNKGPSTRIQKNHPQELIIGQLDRGVTTRSREVICNSCFKSKIEPKNVKEALQDEYWINAMQEELTQFERNEV
;
A
#
# COMPACT_ATOMS: atom_id res chain seq x y z
N GLU A 1 -28.54 -19.80 -29.32
CA GLU A 1 -28.44 -19.45 -27.90
C GLU A 1 -27.02 -19.72 -27.43
N GLY A 2 -26.20 -18.68 -27.39
CA GLY A 2 -24.86 -18.75 -26.79
C GLY A 2 -24.96 -18.18 -25.38
N GLY A 3 -24.60 -18.98 -24.38
CA GLY A 3 -24.63 -18.61 -22.97
C GLY A 3 -23.59 -17.53 -22.65
N GLU A 4 -24.01 -16.59 -21.80
CA GLU A 4 -23.19 -15.56 -21.19
C GLU A 4 -22.16 -16.19 -20.23
N PRO A 5 -20.90 -15.74 -20.18
CA PRO A 5 -20.00 -16.08 -19.10
C PRO A 5 -20.28 -15.14 -17.92
N GLN A 6 -20.66 -15.77 -16.81
CA GLN A 6 -20.92 -15.19 -15.50
C GLN A 6 -19.59 -14.75 -14.87
N ASP A 7 -19.41 -13.45 -14.73
CA ASP A 7 -18.35 -12.78 -13.98
C ASP A 7 -18.65 -12.87 -12.48
N ASP A 8 -18.15 -13.95 -11.87
CA ASP A 8 -18.10 -14.09 -10.41
C ASP A 8 -16.84 -13.35 -9.89
N ASP A 9 -16.98 -12.04 -9.68
CA ASP A 9 -16.03 -11.24 -8.90
C ASP A 9 -16.27 -11.55 -7.42
N THR A 10 -15.65 -12.62 -6.92
CA THR A 10 -15.58 -12.92 -5.48
C THR A 10 -14.81 -11.81 -4.75
N ASP A 11 -15.49 -11.24 -3.75
CA ASP A 11 -15.10 -10.14 -2.86
C ASP A 11 -13.76 -10.30 -2.12
N ASP A 12 -13.22 -9.12 -1.79
CA ASP A 12 -12.33 -8.82 -0.65
C ASP A 12 -10.98 -9.54 -0.58
N GLU A 13 -9.97 -8.96 -1.23
CA GLU A 13 -8.59 -9.05 -0.71
C GLU A 13 -8.50 -8.22 0.58
N ALA A 14 -8.95 -8.85 1.66
CA ALA A 14 -8.81 -8.36 3.01
C ALA A 14 -7.33 -8.11 3.28
N CYS A 15 -6.98 -6.85 3.52
CA CYS A 15 -5.68 -6.46 4.01
C CYS A 15 -5.44 -7.18 5.36
N GLU A 16 -4.82 -8.37 5.35
CA GLU A 16 -4.71 -9.23 6.54
C GLU A 16 -4.29 -8.41 7.76
N VAL A 17 -5.17 -8.41 8.77
CA VAL A 17 -4.88 -7.83 10.08
C VAL A 17 -3.91 -8.79 10.76
N ILE A 18 -2.62 -8.49 10.67
CA ILE A 18 -1.58 -9.21 11.42
C ILE A 18 -1.93 -9.10 12.91
N GLN A 19 -2.30 -10.24 13.50
CA GLN A 19 -2.60 -10.36 14.92
C GLN A 19 -1.43 -9.81 15.77
N PRO A 20 -1.69 -9.18 16.93
CA PRO A 20 -0.64 -8.65 17.78
C PRO A 20 0.29 -9.79 18.19
N THR A 21 1.53 -9.74 17.73
CA THR A 21 2.56 -10.68 18.19
C THR A 21 2.79 -10.44 19.68
N PRO A 22 2.98 -11.50 20.50
CA PRO A 22 3.26 -11.32 21.90
C PRO A 22 4.50 -10.45 22.03
N ASN A 23 4.37 -9.34 22.74
CA ASN A 23 5.38 -8.30 22.87
C ASN A 23 6.58 -8.88 23.64
N LYS A 24 7.48 -9.54 22.91
CA LYS A 24 8.71 -10.12 23.48
C LYS A 24 9.66 -8.96 23.69
N GLY A 25 9.77 -8.54 24.95
CA GLY A 25 10.72 -7.51 25.37
C GLY A 25 12.17 -7.87 25.01
N PRO A 26 13.11 -6.91 25.13
CA PRO A 26 14.51 -7.10 24.78
C PRO A 26 15.14 -8.25 25.57
N SER A 27 16.14 -8.92 24.96
CA SER A 27 16.87 -10.05 25.57
C SER A 27 17.40 -9.71 26.97
N THR A 28 17.51 -10.72 27.86
CA THR A 28 18.09 -10.57 29.21
C THR A 28 19.49 -9.95 29.19
N ARG A 29 20.29 -10.20 28.14
CA ARG A 29 21.61 -9.56 28.00
C ARG A 29 21.50 -8.05 27.79
N ILE A 30 20.48 -7.60 27.07
CA ILE A 30 20.21 -6.18 26.81
C ILE A 30 19.71 -5.53 28.09
N GLN A 31 18.75 -6.15 28.78
CA GLN A 31 18.20 -5.64 30.05
C GLN A 31 19.26 -5.43 31.13
N LYS A 32 20.31 -6.26 31.18
CA LYS A 32 21.43 -6.12 32.12
C LYS A 32 22.37 -4.96 31.81
N ASN A 33 22.56 -4.62 30.54
CA ASN A 33 23.52 -3.61 30.11
C ASN A 33 22.84 -2.27 29.74
N HIS A 34 21.51 -2.27 29.63
CA HIS A 34 20.72 -1.12 29.19
C HIS A 34 19.39 -1.11 29.96
N PRO A 35 19.31 -0.40 31.10
CA PRO A 35 18.10 -0.33 31.90
C PRO A 35 16.93 0.28 31.11
N GLN A 36 15.71 -0.08 31.50
CA GLN A 36 14.48 0.29 30.81
C GLN A 36 14.26 1.81 30.76
N GLU A 37 14.74 2.54 31.76
CA GLU A 37 14.66 4.00 31.86
C GLU A 37 15.44 4.74 30.75
N LEU A 38 16.43 4.08 30.14
CA LEU A 38 17.24 4.64 29.06
C LEU A 38 16.67 4.33 27.67
N ILE A 39 15.56 3.58 27.58
CA ILE A 39 14.94 3.26 26.30
C ILE A 39 14.19 4.49 25.78
N ILE A 40 14.63 5.01 24.64
CA ILE A 40 13.98 6.13 23.97
C ILE A 40 12.78 5.62 23.17
N GLY A 41 11.59 6.15 23.46
CA GLY A 41 10.34 5.80 22.78
C GLY A 41 9.44 4.88 23.62
N GLN A 42 8.20 4.68 23.16
CA GLN A 42 7.25 3.83 23.87
C GLN A 42 7.46 2.35 23.50
N LEU A 43 7.52 1.48 24.52
CA LEU A 43 7.78 0.04 24.37
C LEU A 43 6.63 -0.74 23.71
N ASP A 44 5.41 -0.24 23.87
CA ASP A 44 4.17 -0.80 23.32
C ASP A 44 4.03 -0.55 21.81
N ARG A 45 4.60 0.55 21.30
CA ARG A 45 4.51 0.98 19.91
C ARG A 45 5.20 0.04 18.92
N GLY A 46 6.12 -0.81 19.38
CA GLY A 46 6.88 -1.72 18.54
C GLY A 46 7.77 -1.00 17.51
N VAL A 47 8.35 -1.75 16.57
CA VAL A 47 9.15 -1.20 15.48
C VAL A 47 8.23 -0.84 14.32
N THR A 48 8.05 0.45 14.05
CA THR A 48 7.39 0.92 12.83
C THR A 48 8.43 1.11 11.72
N THR A 49 8.65 0.09 10.89
CA THR A 49 9.18 0.33 9.53
C THR A 49 8.08 1.01 8.70
N ARG A 50 8.46 1.81 7.68
CA ARG A 50 7.59 2.68 6.84
C ARG A 50 6.11 2.28 6.91
N SER A 51 5.23 3.18 7.36
CA SER A 51 3.83 2.86 7.63
C SER A 51 3.23 2.05 6.47
N ARG A 52 2.50 0.99 6.81
CA ARG A 52 1.79 0.14 5.84
C ARG A 52 0.83 0.95 4.95
N GLU A 53 0.47 2.16 5.37
CA GLU A 53 -0.23 3.16 4.57
C GLU A 53 0.50 3.43 3.23
N VAL A 54 1.83 3.44 3.20
CA VAL A 54 2.64 3.64 1.98
C VAL A 54 2.75 2.36 1.13
N ILE A 55 2.33 1.20 1.66
CA ILE A 55 2.41 -0.11 0.98
C ILE A 55 1.05 -0.52 0.41
N CYS A 56 -0.04 0.17 0.76
CA CYS A 56 -1.36 -0.02 0.16
C CYS A 56 -1.45 0.56 -1.27
N ASN A 57 -0.37 0.46 -2.04
CA ASN A 57 -0.34 0.91 -3.42
C ASN A 57 -1.09 -0.03 -4.38
N SER A 58 -1.76 -1.06 -3.87
CA SER A 58 -2.59 -1.96 -4.67
C SER A 58 -3.73 -1.22 -5.38
N CYS A 59 -4.15 -0.05 -4.88
CA CYS A 59 -5.21 0.77 -5.47
C CYS A 59 -4.74 1.81 -6.50
N PHE A 60 -3.43 2.01 -6.73
CA PHE A 60 -2.95 2.99 -7.72
C PHE A 60 -3.00 2.47 -9.17
N LYS A 61 -3.36 1.20 -9.38
CA LYS A 61 -3.56 0.66 -10.71
C LYS A 61 -5.05 0.68 -11.04
N SER A 62 -5.40 1.30 -12.16
CA SER A 62 -6.77 1.25 -12.67
C SER A 62 -7.19 -0.21 -12.84
N LYS A 63 -8.43 -0.53 -12.41
CA LYS A 63 -9.04 -1.85 -12.66
C LYS A 63 -9.32 -2.07 -14.16
N ILE A 64 -9.46 -0.98 -14.92
CA ILE A 64 -9.85 -0.99 -16.33
C ILE A 64 -8.78 -0.26 -17.12
N GLU A 65 -8.05 -1.01 -17.94
CA GLU A 65 -7.06 -0.48 -18.87
C GLU A 65 -7.72 -0.16 -20.23
N PRO A 66 -7.66 1.10 -20.70
CA PRO A 66 -8.25 1.51 -21.97
C PRO A 66 -7.44 0.92 -23.11
N LYS A 67 -8.12 0.29 -24.07
CA LYS A 67 -7.43 -0.38 -25.18
C LYS A 67 -7.05 0.57 -26.31
N ASN A 68 -7.67 1.75 -26.33
CA ASN A 68 -7.44 2.75 -27.34
C ASN A 68 -7.53 4.17 -26.78
N VAL A 69 -6.99 5.13 -27.54
CA VAL A 69 -6.92 6.54 -27.15
C VAL A 69 -8.32 7.14 -26.94
N LYS A 70 -9.32 6.73 -27.73
CA LYS A 70 -10.67 7.28 -27.61
C LYS A 70 -11.33 6.88 -26.28
N GLU A 71 -11.14 5.64 -25.84
CA GLU A 71 -11.60 5.15 -24.54
C GLU A 71 -10.89 5.87 -23.40
N ALA A 72 -9.56 6.04 -23.49
CA ALA A 72 -8.79 6.76 -22.47
C ALA A 72 -9.24 8.23 -22.33
N LEU A 73 -9.57 8.90 -23.43
CA LEU A 73 -10.04 10.28 -23.42
C LEU A 73 -11.49 10.44 -22.93
N GLN A 74 -12.25 9.36 -22.80
CA GLN A 74 -13.61 9.40 -22.28
C GLN A 74 -13.65 9.27 -20.75
N ASP A 75 -12.55 8.83 -20.13
CA ASP A 75 -12.42 8.66 -18.69
C ASP A 75 -11.58 9.78 -18.08
N GLU A 76 -12.22 10.59 -17.23
CA GLU A 76 -11.59 11.72 -16.55
C GLU A 76 -10.40 11.29 -15.67
N TYR A 77 -10.46 10.11 -15.04
CA TYR A 77 -9.37 9.62 -14.19
C TYR A 77 -8.15 9.24 -15.02
N TRP A 78 -8.34 8.66 -16.20
CA TRP A 78 -7.24 8.38 -17.13
C TRP A 78 -6.60 9.66 -17.67
N ILE A 79 -7.40 10.68 -17.99
CA ILE A 79 -6.89 11.98 -18.42
C ILE A 79 -6.03 12.61 -17.32
N ASN A 80 -6.53 12.65 -16.09
CA ASN A 80 -5.80 13.21 -14.95
C ASN A 80 -4.50 12.43 -14.68
N ALA A 81 -4.55 11.09 -14.69
CA ALA A 81 -3.37 10.24 -14.49
C ALA A 81 -2.29 10.50 -15.56
N MET A 82 -2.66 10.61 -16.84
CA MET A 82 -1.72 10.95 -17.91
C MET A 82 -1.10 12.34 -17.71
N GLN A 83 -1.89 13.33 -17.27
CA GLN A 83 -1.38 14.69 -17.01
C GLN A 83 -0.42 14.73 -15.81
N GLU A 84 -0.73 13.99 -14.75
CA GLU A 84 0.14 13.86 -13.58
C GLU A 84 1.47 13.20 -13.94
N GLU A 85 1.45 12.13 -14.74
CA GLU A 85 2.66 11.44 -15.21
C GLU A 85 3.52 12.37 -16.09
N LEU A 86 2.92 13.10 -17.03
CA LEU A 86 3.63 14.11 -17.83
C LEU A 86 4.29 15.19 -16.96
N THR A 87 3.58 15.65 -15.92
CA THR A 87 4.11 16.62 -14.97
C THR A 87 5.29 16.05 -14.18
N GLN A 88 5.25 14.75 -13.84
CA GLN A 88 6.37 14.07 -13.19
C GLN A 88 7.58 13.97 -14.12
N PHE A 89 7.40 13.70 -15.41
CA PHE A 89 8.51 13.69 -16.37
C PHE A 89 9.20 15.04 -16.46
N GLU A 90 8.44 16.14 -16.51
CA GLU A 90 8.99 17.50 -16.51
C GLU A 90 9.78 17.79 -15.23
N ARG A 91 9.23 17.42 -14.06
CA ARG A 91 9.90 17.61 -12.76
C ARG A 91 11.18 16.79 -12.61
N ASN A 92 11.20 15.60 -13.21
CA ASN A 92 12.32 14.68 -13.07
C ASN A 92 13.39 14.85 -14.16
N GLU A 93 13.17 15.75 -15.13
CA GLU A 93 14.06 16.02 -16.28
C GLU A 93 14.47 14.73 -17.04
N VAL A 94 13.52 13.80 -17.20
CA VAL A 94 13.74 12.50 -17.87
C VAL A 94 13.52 12.53 -19.38
#